data_AF-A0A0C3HLK4-F1
#
_entry.id   AF-A0A0C3HLK4-F1
#
_cell.length_a   1.000
_cell.length_b   1.000
_cell.length_c   1.000
_cell.angle_alpha   90.00
_cell.angle_beta   90.00
_cell.angle_gamma   90.00
#
_symmetry.space_group_name_H-M   'P 1'
#
loop_
_entity.id
_entity.type
_entity.pdbx_description
1 polymer ?
#
loop_
_entity_poly.entity_id
_entity_poly.type
_entity_poly.pdbx_seq_one_letter_code
_entity_poly.pdbx_strand_id
1 'polypeptide(L)'
;MMAMPAIAINNSTFTIPEGGTNHGNPNLLYTPTKWTDIVVFILGNCVAHAATVKVGSGFSAAFASYLMLGALLVPTVGILRGIEAIISLAKLSKSNLYTAAQASALCIVVRTNEWKPYSGDKTYAILATKQTQAGID
;
A
#
# COMPACT_ATOMS: atom_id res chain seq x y z
N MET A 1 -9.42 15.82 58.87
CA MET A 1 -8.14 16.37 58.41
C MET A 1 -7.28 15.19 57.97
N MET A 2 -7.30 14.82 56.69
CA MET A 2 -6.52 13.68 56.16
C MET A 2 -5.24 14.20 55.52
N ALA A 3 -4.10 13.78 56.05
CA ALA A 3 -2.79 14.10 55.52
C ALA A 3 -2.56 13.34 54.20
N MET A 4 -2.20 14.06 53.13
CA MET A 4 -1.78 13.44 51.88
C MET A 4 -0.39 12.80 52.06
N PRO A 5 -0.18 11.57 51.55
CA PRO A 5 1.14 10.95 51.60
C PRO A 5 2.11 11.73 50.71
N ALA A 6 3.29 12.02 51.23
CA ALA A 6 4.36 12.66 50.49
C ALA A 6 4.80 11.74 49.32
N ILE A 7 4.81 12.29 48.11
CA ILE A 7 5.36 11.62 46.93
C ILE A 7 6.87 11.53 47.12
N ALA A 8 7.39 10.32 47.27
CA ALA A 8 8.82 10.07 47.27
C ALA A 8 9.36 10.30 45.85
N ILE A 9 10.12 11.38 45.67
CA ILE A 9 10.84 11.65 44.42
C ILE A 9 12.13 10.85 44.45
N ASN A 10 12.11 9.66 43.87
CA ASN A 10 13.32 8.90 43.59
C ASN A 10 14.09 9.61 42.46
N ASN A 11 15.18 10.31 42.82
CA ASN A 11 16.12 10.82 41.83
C ASN A 11 16.74 9.60 41.13
N SER A 12 16.22 9.29 39.94
CA SER A 12 16.79 8.24 39.11
C SER A 12 17.85 8.94 38.29
N THR A 13 19.11 8.92 38.75
CA THR A 13 20.22 9.43 37.95
C THR A 13 20.37 8.52 36.74
N PHE A 14 19.71 8.89 35.65
CA PHE A 14 19.81 8.20 34.37
C PHE A 14 21.19 8.51 33.80
N THR A 15 22.11 7.56 33.96
CA THR A 15 23.44 7.65 33.39
C THR A 15 23.36 7.46 31.89
N ILE A 16 23.87 8.44 31.13
CA ILE A 16 23.89 8.37 29.68
C ILE A 16 24.73 7.15 29.26
N PRO A 17 24.19 6.23 28.46
CA PRO A 17 24.94 5.09 27.93
C PRO A 17 26.15 5.57 27.14
N GLU A 18 27.19 4.74 27.11
CA GLU A 18 28.49 5.09 26.51
C GLU A 18 28.34 5.58 25.06
N GLY A 19 28.83 6.78 24.78
CA GLY A 19 28.72 7.45 23.48
C GLY A 19 27.37 8.11 23.19
N GLY A 20 26.43 8.11 24.13
CA GLY A 20 25.17 8.84 24.03
C GLY A 20 25.31 10.33 24.34
N THR A 21 24.39 11.14 23.83
CA THR A 21 24.27 12.57 24.14
C THR A 21 22.82 12.88 24.49
N ASN A 22 22.60 13.93 25.30
CA ASN A 22 21.26 14.42 25.62
C ASN A 22 21.04 15.88 25.17
N HIS A 23 22.04 16.50 24.53
CA HIS A 23 22.01 17.89 24.06
C HIS A 23 21.43 18.91 25.08
N GLY A 24 21.61 18.68 26.37
CA GLY A 24 21.13 19.55 27.44
C GLY A 24 19.65 19.36 27.82
N ASN A 25 18.93 18.41 27.20
CA ASN A 25 17.58 18.05 27.60
C ASN A 25 17.57 16.67 28.29
N PRO A 26 17.26 16.60 29.60
CA PRO A 26 17.27 15.35 30.34
C PRO A 26 16.18 14.34 29.90
N ASN A 27 15.21 14.77 29.09
CA ASN A 27 14.15 13.90 28.55
C ASN A 27 14.50 13.31 27.18
N LEU A 28 15.67 13.62 26.62
CA LEU A 28 16.11 13.12 25.32
C LEU A 28 17.37 12.27 25.48
N LEU A 29 17.30 11.03 25.01
CA LEU A 29 18.44 10.14 24.89
C LEU A 29 18.74 9.91 23.41
N TYR A 30 19.89 10.37 22.95
CA TYR A 30 20.42 9.98 21.65
C TYR A 30 21.39 8.83 21.85
N THR A 31 21.03 7.66 21.33
CA THR A 31 21.94 6.50 21.29
C THR A 31 22.83 6.59 20.06
N PRO A 32 24.12 6.26 20.16
CA PRO A 32 25.03 6.26 19.01
C PRO A 32 24.56 5.24 17.97
N THR A 33 24.30 5.70 16.75
CA THR A 33 23.86 4.85 15.64
C THR A 33 24.93 3.84 15.27
N LYS A 34 24.57 2.56 15.26
CA LYS A 34 25.46 1.50 14.74
C LYS A 34 25.26 1.36 13.24
N TRP A 35 26.29 0.91 12.52
CA TRP A 35 26.17 0.63 11.09
C TRP A 35 25.08 -0.42 10.79
N THR A 36 24.89 -1.38 11.70
CA THR A 36 23.79 -2.36 11.64
C THR A 36 22.42 -1.69 11.66
N ASP A 37 22.22 -0.63 12.45
CA ASP A 37 20.93 0.06 12.55
C ASP A 37 20.59 0.74 11.22
N ILE A 38 21.59 1.30 10.55
CA ILE A 38 21.45 1.90 9.21
C ILE A 38 21.06 0.84 8.18
N VAL A 39 21.76 -0.31 8.18
CA VAL A 39 21.49 -1.40 7.24
C VAL A 39 20.10 -1.98 7.46
N VAL A 40 19.72 -2.26 8.71
CA VAL A 40 18.39 -2.79 9.06
C VAL A 40 17.30 -1.80 8.68
N PHE A 41 17.50 -0.50 8.93
CA PHE A 41 16.57 0.54 8.53
C PHE A 41 16.37 0.59 7.00
N ILE A 42 17.45 0.57 6.23
CA ILE A 42 17.39 0.57 4.76
C ILE A 42 16.72 -0.69 4.23
N LEU A 43 17.12 -1.87 4.71
CA LEU A 43 16.56 -3.14 4.28
C LEU A 43 15.08 -3.26 4.65
N GLY A 44 14.71 -2.90 5.88
CA GLY A 44 13.33 -2.87 6.34
C GLY A 44 12.47 -1.95 5.47
N ASN A 45 13.00 -0.76 5.13
CA ASN A 45 12.31 0.16 4.23
C ASN A 45 12.15 -0.41 2.82
N CYS A 46 13.18 -1.07 2.27
CA CYS A 46 13.10 -1.72 0.95
C CYS A 46 12.07 -2.87 0.93
N VAL A 47 12.01 -3.68 1.99
CA VAL A 47 11.04 -4.78 2.12
C VAL A 47 9.62 -4.23 2.24
N ALA A 48 9.40 -3.22 3.09
CA ALA A 48 8.12 -2.53 3.18
C ALA A 48 7.71 -1.93 1.82
N HIS A 49 8.68 -1.45 1.06
CA HIS A 49 8.44 -0.92 -0.27
C HIS A 49 8.00 -2.00 -1.26
N ALA A 50 8.74 -3.10 -1.34
CA ALA A 50 8.37 -4.24 -2.18
C ALA A 50 6.98 -4.81 -1.82
N ALA A 51 6.63 -4.83 -0.53
CA ALA A 51 5.33 -5.30 -0.07
C ALA A 51 4.16 -4.36 -0.44
N THR A 52 4.42 -3.07 -0.66
CA THR A 52 3.38 -2.06 -0.93
C THR A 52 3.16 -1.79 -2.41
N VAL A 53 4.03 -2.28 -3.30
CA VAL A 53 3.83 -2.14 -4.74
C VAL A 53 2.66 -3.03 -5.18
N LYS A 54 1.49 -2.40 -5.34
CA LYS A 54 0.34 -3.02 -5.97
C LYS A 54 0.52 -2.98 -7.49
N VAL A 55 0.73 -4.13 -8.10
CA VAL A 55 0.70 -4.29 -9.57
C VAL A 55 -0.76 -4.44 -9.99
N GLY A 56 -1.24 -3.54 -10.85
CA GLY A 56 -2.56 -3.65 -11.47
C GLY A 56 -2.60 -4.77 -12.51
N SER A 57 -3.76 -5.39 -12.66
CA SER A 57 -4.04 -6.36 -13.72
C SER A 57 -4.06 -5.67 -15.09
N GLY A 58 -3.23 -6.14 -16.02
CA GLY A 58 -3.08 -5.57 -17.36
C GLY A 58 -1.78 -4.80 -17.61
N PHE A 59 -0.95 -4.60 -16.58
CA PHE A 59 0.39 -4.06 -16.79
C PHE A 59 1.34 -5.11 -17.37
N SER A 60 2.16 -4.68 -18.34
CA SER A 60 3.31 -5.47 -18.78
C SER A 60 4.28 -5.69 -17.61
N ALA A 61 4.85 -6.89 -17.51
CA ALA A 61 5.81 -7.25 -16.46
C ALA A 61 6.98 -6.25 -16.37
N ALA A 62 7.44 -5.72 -17.51
CA ALA A 62 8.49 -4.71 -17.59
C ALA A 62 8.08 -3.37 -16.95
N PHE A 63 6.82 -2.96 -17.13
CA PHE A 63 6.30 -1.74 -16.53
C PHE A 63 6.10 -1.89 -15.01
N ALA A 64 5.66 -3.08 -14.57
CA ALA A 64 5.56 -3.41 -13.16
C ALA A 64 6.93 -3.38 -12.47
N SER A 65 7.99 -3.91 -13.10
CA SER A 65 9.35 -3.84 -12.55
C SER A 65 9.91 -2.43 -12.50
N TYR A 66 9.61 -1.59 -13.49
CA TYR A 66 10.03 -0.18 -13.47
C TYR A 66 9.36 0.60 -12.33
N LEU A 67 8.06 0.35 -12.10
CA LEU A 67 7.35 0.93 -10.97
C LEU A 67 7.91 0.44 -9.62
N MET A 68 8.20 -0.86 -9.49
CA MET A 68 8.88 -1.40 -8.30
C MET A 68 10.20 -0.67 -8.01
N LEU A 69 11.02 -0.45 -9.05
CA LEU A 69 12.31 0.24 -8.94
C LEU A 69 12.15 1.73 -8.60
N GLY A 70 11.22 2.43 -9.22
CA GLY A 70 10.97 3.85 -8.93
C GLY A 70 10.42 4.07 -7.53
N ALA A 71 9.61 3.13 -7.05
CA ALA A 71 9.05 3.17 -5.72
C ALA A 71 10.15 2.92 -4.64
N LEU A 72 11.14 2.06 -4.92
CA LEU A 72 12.33 1.86 -4.06
C LEU A 72 13.12 3.16 -3.76
N LEU A 73 13.08 4.14 -4.67
CA LEU A 73 13.82 5.40 -4.57
C LEU A 73 12.97 6.57 -4.03
N VAL A 74 11.65 6.50 -4.13
CA VAL A 74 10.72 7.57 -3.71
C VAL A 74 9.59 6.98 -2.87
N PRO A 75 9.65 7.10 -1.53
CA PRO A 75 8.71 6.45 -0.60
C PRO A 75 7.23 6.76 -0.87
N THR A 76 6.96 7.93 -1.45
CA THR A 76 5.61 8.45 -1.68
C THR A 76 4.86 7.79 -2.82
N VAL A 77 5.54 7.09 -3.74
CA VAL A 77 4.92 6.54 -4.96
C VAL A 77 3.97 5.37 -4.65
N GLY A 78 4.31 4.52 -3.67
CA GLY A 78 3.46 3.39 -3.27
C GLY A 78 2.20 3.80 -2.50
N ILE A 79 2.23 4.94 -1.78
CA ILE A 79 1.13 5.41 -0.94
C ILE A 79 -0.12 5.71 -1.77
N LEU A 80 0.02 6.44 -2.88
CA LEU A 80 -1.11 6.81 -3.73
C LEU A 80 -1.82 5.57 -4.29
N ARG A 81 -1.06 4.55 -4.71
CA ARG A 81 -1.59 3.28 -5.23
C ARG A 81 -2.27 2.44 -4.14
N GLY A 82 -1.73 2.46 -2.92
CA GLY A 82 -2.36 1.86 -1.74
C GLY A 82 -3.68 2.53 -1.37
N ILE A 83 -3.72 3.86 -1.41
CA ILE A 83 -4.95 4.65 -1.16
C ILE A 83 -5.99 4.35 -2.24
N GLU A 84 -5.62 4.37 -3.52
CA GLU A 84 -6.53 4.00 -4.63
C GLU A 84 -7.10 2.58 -4.44
N ALA A 85 -6.27 1.63 -4.01
CA ALA A 85 -6.70 0.27 -3.71
C ALA A 85 -7.71 0.20 -2.55
N ILE A 86 -7.52 0.99 -1.50
CA ILE A 86 -8.43 1.03 -0.35
C ILE A 86 -9.75 1.70 -0.74
N ILE A 87 -9.67 2.86 -1.41
CA ILE A 87 -10.84 3.63 -1.89
C ILE A 87 -11.63 2.83 -2.92
N SER A 88 -10.98 1.95 -3.69
CA SER A 88 -11.68 1.12 -4.67
C SER A 88 -12.78 0.27 -4.06
N LEU A 89 -12.67 -0.08 -2.76
CA LEU A 89 -13.64 -0.91 -2.02
C LEU A 89 -14.00 -2.22 -2.74
N ALA A 90 -13.11 -2.72 -3.61
CA ALA A 90 -13.40 -3.85 -4.51
C ALA A 90 -13.90 -5.11 -3.77
N LYS A 91 -13.40 -5.35 -2.55
CA LYS A 91 -13.79 -6.46 -1.69
C LYS A 91 -15.20 -6.31 -1.07
N LEU A 92 -15.74 -5.11 -1.00
CA LEU A 92 -17.08 -4.82 -0.47
C LEU A 92 -18.16 -4.88 -1.56
N SER A 93 -17.77 -5.00 -2.82
CA SER A 93 -18.71 -5.10 -3.91
C SER A 93 -19.45 -6.45 -3.89
N LYS A 94 -20.76 -6.41 -4.20
CA LYS A 94 -21.67 -7.56 -4.14
C LYS A 94 -21.61 -8.46 -5.38
N SER A 95 -20.98 -8.00 -6.46
CA SER A 95 -20.93 -8.72 -7.74
C SER A 95 -19.49 -8.84 -8.22
N ASN A 96 -19.12 -10.04 -8.65
CA ASN A 96 -17.77 -10.35 -9.16
C ASN A 96 -17.36 -9.41 -10.31
N LEU A 97 -18.31 -8.95 -11.13
CA LEU A 97 -18.06 -8.02 -12.23
C LEU A 97 -17.66 -6.64 -11.72
N TYR A 98 -18.38 -6.12 -10.73
CA TYR A 98 -18.07 -4.85 -10.09
C TYR A 98 -16.80 -4.95 -9.22
N THR A 99 -16.56 -6.08 -8.55
CA THR A 99 -15.29 -6.35 -7.85
C THR A 99 -14.12 -6.33 -8.82
N ALA A 100 -14.23 -7.00 -9.97
CA ALA A 100 -13.18 -7.00 -10.99
C ALA A 100 -12.96 -5.59 -11.54
N ALA A 101 -14.03 -4.84 -11.83
CA ALA A 101 -13.93 -3.46 -12.29
C ALA A 101 -13.26 -2.54 -11.26
N GLN A 102 -13.70 -2.57 -10.01
CA GLN A 102 -13.12 -1.77 -8.91
C GLN A 102 -11.68 -2.17 -8.60
N ALA A 103 -11.32 -3.44 -8.77
CA ALA A 103 -9.94 -3.92 -8.61
C ALA A 103 -9.03 -3.62 -9.81
N SER A 104 -9.52 -2.88 -10.82
CA SER A 104 -8.82 -2.67 -12.10
C SER A 104 -8.42 -3.99 -12.79
N ALA A 105 -9.26 -5.02 -12.64
CA ALA A 105 -9.09 -6.38 -13.14
C ALA A 105 -10.15 -6.81 -14.14
N LEU A 106 -10.89 -5.84 -14.71
CA LEU A 106 -11.86 -6.12 -15.74
C LEU A 106 -11.15 -6.41 -17.07
N CYS A 107 -11.28 -7.64 -17.55
CA CYS A 107 -10.87 -8.02 -18.89
C CYS A 107 -12.12 -8.09 -19.78
N ILE A 108 -12.07 -7.41 -20.93
CA ILE A 108 -13.13 -7.48 -21.93
C ILE A 108 -12.57 -8.24 -23.14
N VAL A 109 -13.25 -9.32 -23.52
CA VAL A 109 -12.94 -10.05 -24.74
C VAL A 109 -13.76 -9.45 -25.87
N VAL A 110 -13.09 -8.78 -26.79
CA VAL A 110 -13.71 -8.22 -28.00
C VAL A 110 -13.42 -9.14 -29.18
N ARG A 111 -14.47 -9.54 -29.90
CA ARG A 111 -14.34 -10.28 -31.15
C ARG A 111 -13.89 -9.33 -32.24
N THR A 112 -12.89 -9.72 -33.01
CA THR A 112 -12.48 -8.98 -34.22
C THR A 112 -13.49 -9.20 -35.34
N ASN A 113 -13.49 -8.33 -36.35
CA ASN A 113 -14.38 -8.47 -37.52
C ASN A 113 -14.12 -9.77 -38.30
N GLU A 114 -12.92 -10.34 -38.16
CA GLU A 114 -12.47 -11.57 -38.80
C GLU A 114 -12.80 -12.83 -37.98
N TRP A 115 -13.19 -12.66 -36.71
CA TRP A 115 -13.48 -13.78 -35.82
C TRP A 115 -14.73 -14.52 -36.30
N LYS A 116 -14.60 -15.85 -36.46
CA LYS A 116 -15.71 -16.75 -36.76
C LYS A 116 -15.68 -17.92 -35.77
N PRO A 117 -16.84 -18.40 -35.29
CA PRO A 117 -16.90 -19.57 -34.44
C PRO A 117 -16.45 -20.83 -35.21
N TYR A 118 -15.89 -21.81 -34.51
CA TYR A 118 -15.58 -23.10 -35.13
C TYR A 118 -16.85 -23.96 -35.27
N SER A 119 -16.85 -24.88 -36.23
CA SER A 119 -18.00 -25.76 -36.48
C SER A 119 -18.30 -26.61 -35.24
N GLY A 120 -19.43 -26.36 -34.58
CA GLY A 120 -19.83 -27.01 -33.32
C GLY A 120 -19.83 -26.08 -32.09
N ASP A 121 -19.29 -24.86 -32.20
CA ASP A 121 -19.32 -23.89 -31.10
C ASP A 121 -20.73 -23.32 -30.87
N LYS A 122 -21.15 -23.25 -29.61
CA LYS A 122 -22.39 -22.59 -29.21
C LYS A 122 -22.13 -21.12 -28.95
N THR A 123 -22.55 -20.25 -29.86
CA THR A 123 -22.51 -18.80 -29.63
C THR A 123 -23.79 -18.31 -28.99
N TYR A 124 -23.67 -17.69 -27.81
CA TYR A 124 -24.78 -16.98 -27.17
C TYR A 124 -24.77 -15.52 -27.62
N ALA A 125 -25.92 -15.03 -28.10
CA ALA A 125 -26.10 -13.61 -28.39
C ALA A 125 -26.32 -12.88 -27.06
N ILE A 126 -25.34 -12.09 -26.63
CA ILE A 126 -25.50 -11.19 -25.49
C ILE A 126 -26.03 -9.87 -26.05
N LEU A 127 -27.32 -9.60 -25.84
CA LEU A 127 -27.90 -8.28 -26.09
C LEU A 127 -27.40 -7.33 -24.99
N ALA A 128 -26.27 -6.68 -25.23
CA ALA A 128 -25.77 -5.66 -24.30
C ALA A 128 -26.71 -4.44 -24.35
N THR A 129 -27.56 -4.29 -23.34
CA THR A 129 -28.28 -3.04 -23.11
C THR A 129 -27.32 -2.04 -22.50
N LYS A 130 -27.04 -0.95 -23.21
CA LYS A 130 -26.25 0.16 -22.70
C LYS A 130 -27.07 0.85 -21.60
N GLN A 131 -26.83 0.50 -20.34
CA GLN A 131 -27.40 1.25 -19.22
C GLN A 131 -26.62 2.56 -19.11
N THR A 132 -27.16 3.62 -19.71
CA THR A 132 -26.70 4.99 -19.49
C THR A 132 -26.96 5.32 -18.02
N GLN A 133 -25.93 5.29 -17.19
CA GLN A 133 -26.01 5.87 -15.85
C GLN A 133 -26.19 7.37 -16.02
N ALA A 134 -27.43 7.83 -15.86
CA ALA A 134 -27.76 9.23 -15.74
C ALA A 134 -26.94 9.82 -14.58
N GLY A 135 -26.26 10.92 -14.85
CA GLY A 135 -25.57 11.70 -13.83
C GLY A 135 -26.53 12.02 -12.69
N ILE A 136 -26.00 11.93 -11.47
CA ILE A 136 -26.58 12.61 -10.31
C ILE A 136 -25.63 13.78 -10.08
N ASP A 137 -26.09 14.91 -10.60
CA ASP A 137 -25.74 16.29 -10.25
C ASP A 137 -25.87 16.57 -8.74
#